data_AF-A0A6G0KAW2-F1
#
_entry.id   AF-A0A6G0KAW2-F1
#
_cell.length_a   1.000
_cell.length_b   1.000
_cell.length_c   1.000
_cell.angle_alpha   90.00
_cell.angle_beta   90.00
_cell.angle_gamma   90.00
#
_symmetry.space_group_name_H-M   'P 1'
#
loop_
_entity.id
_entity.type
_entity.pdbx_description
1 polymer ?
#
loop_
_entity_poly.entity_id
_entity_poly.type
_entity_poly.pdbx_seq_one_letter_code
_entity_poly.pdbx_strand_id
1 'polypeptide(L)'
;MDGAEDIAKAEKLIKEEWAEYEQRSGKELANGALRSTLVLQPMDISLAEYEDVIEPQLPQAIEHLVRDNVWFSTVALHLNVDAYIRNDRRTLKTVFGQLLSSVFDTKRRSIELANGPYDWNTPPTESVHPLQLGKLKLGCGSLNGSEFEMLFSAAAVNQITATLELSGPDESDESKMWWKWLAYGVFSRRAHDCSALRSLSLVSVCSISIADMEAFSAVLNSDHPEEDLFGLPRGSVPERDVTLRAGAPIRWDLNSSLHPNASSRNLHSDSEVSPVRTFGDDGVSLWVDVLIPGYGHCQVQREDCYSSDQIRIKQNDDGGLKSLQIRLTYDTEIRDGLPRFLGTIGSSLEQLVLSEPSEALDVAMILRSCPNLHQLCLCGRLIELQLNLNNYVFDPDSPLLGMKWNQVAEISKCLSNTNNDLVRCVRQLRVQLAIPKGALGYVSGSHKGKLNALLRMLKTNQYLERIHLIVPIKYRNYRKAFSQHHLTPTTQASPLDLKVKLAFLSVTVSRKKPATAMGNKTRRQSHSDYQLDKLDVLVFSKIFGFAAPPVLRQVVFRAVHPLF
;
A
#
# COMPACT_ATOMS: atom_id res chain seq x y z
N MET A 1 1.49 7.24 30.14
CA MET A 1 0.57 6.18 29.71
C MET A 1 -0.91 6.49 29.97
N ASP A 2 -1.22 7.50 30.80
CA ASP A 2 -2.57 8.10 30.90
C ASP A 2 -3.14 8.57 29.54
N GLY A 3 -2.26 8.89 28.58
CA GLY A 3 -2.66 9.43 27.28
C GLY A 3 -3.51 8.53 26.37
N ALA A 4 -3.47 7.19 26.48
CA ALA A 4 -4.23 6.32 25.58
C ALA A 4 -5.73 6.26 25.93
N GLU A 5 -6.06 6.16 27.23
CA GLU A 5 -7.44 6.30 27.69
C GLU A 5 -7.95 7.73 27.44
N ASP A 6 -7.08 8.73 27.59
CA ASP A 6 -7.41 10.13 27.31
C ASP A 6 -7.76 10.35 25.84
N ILE A 7 -7.09 9.65 24.90
CA ILE A 7 -7.40 9.71 23.46
C ILE A 7 -8.82 9.23 23.19
N ALA A 8 -9.18 8.02 23.64
CA ALA A 8 -10.52 7.46 23.38
C ALA A 8 -11.63 8.29 24.05
N LYS A 9 -11.38 8.81 25.26
CA LYS A 9 -12.30 9.73 25.96
C LYS A 9 -12.44 11.05 25.22
N ALA A 10 -11.35 11.63 24.73
CA ALA A 10 -11.36 12.88 23.98
C ALA A 10 -12.14 12.75 22.67
N GLU A 11 -12.00 11.65 21.92
CA GLU A 11 -12.78 11.44 20.69
C GLU A 11 -14.28 11.35 20.96
N LYS A 12 -14.67 10.63 22.02
CA LYS A 12 -16.08 10.53 22.45
C LYS A 12 -16.64 11.90 22.82
N LEU A 13 -15.89 12.69 23.58
CA LEU A 13 -16.28 14.05 23.96
C LEU A 13 -16.43 14.97 22.73
N ILE A 14 -15.49 14.91 21.77
CA ILE A 14 -15.58 15.65 20.51
C ILE A 14 -16.84 15.25 19.73
N LYS A 15 -17.16 13.94 19.65
CA LYS A 15 -18.37 13.45 18.98
C LYS A 15 -19.65 13.97 19.64
N GLU A 16 -19.70 14.00 20.96
CA GLU A 16 -20.83 14.54 21.73
C GLU A 16 -20.99 16.04 21.50
N GLU A 17 -19.91 16.82 21.56
CA GLU A 17 -19.92 18.27 21.29
C GLU A 17 -20.39 18.59 19.86
N TRP A 18 -19.98 17.80 18.87
CA TRP A 18 -20.45 17.93 17.49
C TRP A 18 -21.94 17.63 17.34
N ALA A 19 -22.43 16.57 17.98
CA ALA A 19 -23.85 16.24 17.97
C ALA A 19 -24.70 17.35 18.61
N GLU A 20 -24.23 17.92 19.74
CA GLU A 20 -24.87 19.09 20.35
C GLU A 20 -24.84 20.32 19.44
N TYR A 21 -23.71 20.58 18.79
CA TYR A 21 -23.57 21.70 17.86
C TYR A 21 -24.54 21.56 16.69
N GLU A 22 -24.66 20.40 16.04
CA GLU A 22 -25.59 20.18 14.94
C GLU A 22 -27.05 20.38 15.36
N GLN A 23 -27.42 19.89 16.54
CA GLN A 23 -28.76 20.11 17.10
C GLN A 23 -29.04 21.59 17.39
N ARG A 24 -28.05 22.35 17.89
CA ARG A 24 -28.19 23.79 18.16
C ARG A 24 -28.13 24.66 16.91
N SER A 25 -27.43 24.20 15.87
CA SER A 25 -27.10 24.97 14.65
C SER A 25 -28.09 24.78 13.50
N GLY A 26 -29.19 24.06 13.70
CA GLY A 26 -30.29 23.92 12.73
C GLY A 26 -30.99 25.23 12.30
N LYS A 27 -30.38 26.40 12.51
CA LYS A 27 -30.84 27.69 11.98
C LYS A 27 -30.28 27.88 10.57
N GLU A 28 -31.18 28.13 9.62
CA GLU A 28 -30.83 28.54 8.26
C GLU A 28 -29.81 29.69 8.30
N LEU A 29 -28.60 29.44 7.78
CA LEU A 29 -27.63 30.50 7.55
C LEU A 29 -28.10 31.35 6.39
N ALA A 30 -27.99 32.67 6.54
CA ALA A 30 -28.32 33.61 5.48
C ALA A 30 -27.50 33.30 4.21
N ASN A 31 -28.16 33.39 3.06
CA ASN A 31 -27.56 33.07 1.76
C ASN A 31 -26.30 33.94 1.53
N GLY A 32 -25.13 33.31 1.34
CA GLY A 32 -23.84 33.99 1.18
C GLY A 32 -22.97 34.10 2.43
N ALA A 33 -23.40 33.58 3.59
CA ALA A 33 -22.55 33.48 4.78
C ALA A 33 -21.52 32.36 4.65
N LEU A 34 -20.26 32.64 5.00
CA LEU A 34 -19.21 31.62 5.08
C LEU A 34 -19.44 30.73 6.32
N ARG A 35 -19.56 29.41 6.10
CA ARG A 35 -19.51 28.41 7.17
C ARG A 35 -18.13 27.76 7.15
N SER A 36 -17.44 27.81 8.29
CA SER A 36 -16.28 26.96 8.53
C SER A 36 -16.75 25.75 9.34
N THR A 37 -16.26 24.56 9.00
CA THR A 37 -16.51 23.33 9.77
C THR A 37 -15.15 22.67 9.95
N LEU A 38 -14.78 22.46 11.20
CA LEU A 38 -13.59 21.69 11.54
C LEU A 38 -14.02 20.23 11.61
N VAL A 39 -13.23 19.33 11.05
CA VAL A 39 -13.54 17.90 11.06
C VAL A 39 -12.36 17.18 11.68
N LEU A 40 -12.65 16.17 12.50
CA LEU A 40 -11.62 15.32 13.04
C LEU A 40 -11.16 14.37 11.93
N GLN A 41 -9.86 14.32 11.69
CA GLN A 41 -9.26 13.31 10.83
C GLN A 41 -8.72 12.16 11.69
N PRO A 42 -8.65 10.94 11.15
CA PRO A 42 -7.99 9.83 11.81
C PRO A 42 -6.57 10.21 12.24
N MET A 43 -6.14 9.73 13.40
CA MET A 43 -4.87 10.16 13.99
C MET A 43 -3.67 9.45 13.35
N ASP A 44 -2.53 10.14 13.32
CA ASP A 44 -1.23 9.53 13.07
C ASP A 44 -0.53 9.32 14.41
N ILE A 45 -0.18 8.06 14.73
CA ILE A 45 0.69 7.72 15.85
C ILE A 45 2.06 7.37 15.31
N SER A 46 3.09 8.06 15.79
CA SER A 46 4.49 7.75 15.52
C SER A 46 5.21 7.46 16.84
N LEU A 47 5.48 6.18 17.09
CA LEU A 47 6.35 5.72 18.16
C LEU A 47 7.71 5.26 17.61
N ALA A 48 7.95 5.48 16.32
CA ALA A 48 9.19 5.11 15.64
C ALA A 48 10.29 6.19 15.71
N GLU A 49 10.00 7.35 16.31
CA GLU A 49 10.95 8.48 16.43
C GLU A 49 11.88 8.35 17.64
N TYR A 50 11.53 7.48 18.57
CA TYR A 50 12.36 7.16 19.71
C TYR A 50 13.13 5.87 19.38
N GLU A 51 14.41 5.77 19.73
CA GLU A 51 15.15 4.49 19.78
C GLU A 51 14.59 3.55 20.87
N ASP A 52 13.35 3.80 21.28
CA ASP A 52 12.68 3.18 22.39
C ASP A 52 12.34 1.75 22.03
N VAL A 53 12.55 0.95 23.06
CA VAL A 53 12.38 -0.47 23.06
C VAL A 53 10.90 -0.77 23.33
N ILE A 54 10.37 -1.86 22.77
CA ILE A 54 9.01 -2.33 23.08
C ILE A 54 8.91 -2.58 24.58
N GLU A 55 8.26 -1.67 25.29
CA GLU A 55 7.94 -1.84 26.71
C GLU A 55 6.73 -2.76 26.89
N PRO A 56 6.64 -3.54 27.99
CA PRO A 56 5.53 -4.46 28.23
C PRO A 56 4.13 -3.84 28.25
N GLN A 57 4.05 -2.51 28.43
CA GLN A 57 2.79 -1.78 28.55
C GLN A 57 2.24 -1.32 27.19
N LEU A 58 3.11 -1.19 26.18
CA LEU A 58 2.74 -0.75 24.83
C LEU A 58 1.73 -1.71 24.14
N PRO A 59 1.90 -3.05 24.17
CA PRO A 59 0.94 -3.97 23.58
C PRO A 59 -0.47 -3.81 24.18
N GLN A 60 -0.57 -3.61 25.50
CA GLN A 60 -1.84 -3.44 26.19
C GLN A 60 -2.55 -2.14 25.77
N ALA A 61 -1.79 -1.05 25.63
CA ALA A 61 -2.33 0.22 25.17
C ALA A 61 -2.86 0.14 23.74
N ILE A 62 -2.11 -0.47 22.81
CA ILE A 62 -2.54 -0.66 21.42
C ILE A 62 -3.76 -1.58 21.36
N GLU A 63 -3.76 -2.69 22.09
CA GLU A 63 -4.90 -3.60 22.17
C GLU A 63 -6.15 -2.88 22.66
N HIS A 64 -6.04 -2.03 23.69
CA HIS A 64 -7.14 -1.26 24.21
C HIS A 64 -7.69 -0.26 23.18
N LEU A 65 -6.83 0.52 22.53
CA LEU A 65 -7.24 1.48 21.48
C LEU A 65 -7.93 0.79 20.31
N VAL A 66 -7.40 -0.36 19.87
CA VAL A 66 -7.99 -1.16 18.80
C VAL A 66 -9.34 -1.75 19.23
N ARG A 67 -9.45 -2.28 20.46
CA ARG A 67 -10.72 -2.79 21.00
C ARG A 67 -11.78 -1.71 21.17
N ASP A 68 -11.38 -0.53 21.61
CA ASP A 68 -12.25 0.63 21.80
C ASP A 68 -12.63 1.32 20.49
N ASN A 69 -12.26 0.73 19.34
CA ASN A 69 -12.61 1.19 18.00
C ASN A 69 -12.14 2.63 17.71
N VAL A 70 -10.94 2.97 18.16
CA VAL A 70 -10.20 4.17 17.73
C VAL A 70 -9.59 3.92 16.34
N TRP A 71 -9.59 4.94 15.47
CA TRP A 71 -9.13 4.82 14.09
C TRP A 71 -7.91 5.69 13.81
N PHE A 72 -6.97 5.11 13.07
CA PHE A 72 -5.69 5.72 12.76
C PHE A 72 -5.48 5.78 11.24
N SER A 73 -4.97 6.91 10.75
CA SER A 73 -4.46 7.01 9.37
C SER A 73 -3.12 6.31 9.24
N THR A 74 -2.24 6.51 10.22
CA THR A 74 -0.92 5.86 10.28
C THR A 74 -0.58 5.43 11.69
N VAL A 75 -0.05 4.22 11.85
CA VAL A 75 0.63 3.76 13.06
C VAL A 75 2.06 3.38 12.68
N ALA A 76 3.05 4.01 13.31
CA ALA A 76 4.46 3.70 13.09
C ALA A 76 5.11 3.19 14.37
N LEU A 77 5.69 2.00 14.31
CA LEU A 77 6.34 1.30 15.42
C LEU A 77 7.75 0.86 15.00
N HIS A 78 8.71 0.99 15.91
CA HIS A 78 10.01 0.35 15.78
C HIS A 78 9.98 -0.96 16.57
N LEU A 79 10.17 -2.11 15.92
CA LEU A 79 10.06 -3.42 16.56
C LEU A 79 11.37 -3.84 17.23
N ASN A 80 11.96 -2.94 18.03
CA ASN A 80 13.15 -3.24 18.80
C ASN A 80 12.76 -3.78 20.18
N VAL A 81 13.15 -5.00 20.50
CA VAL A 81 12.76 -5.66 21.76
C VAL A 81 13.88 -5.59 22.79
N ASP A 82 13.54 -5.34 24.05
CA ASP A 82 14.51 -5.16 25.12
C ASP A 82 15.36 -6.40 25.32
N ALA A 83 16.64 -6.24 25.62
CA ALA A 83 17.51 -7.37 25.91
C ALA A 83 16.96 -8.22 27.07
N TYR A 84 16.36 -7.61 28.10
CA TYR A 84 15.70 -8.32 29.20
C TYR A 84 14.51 -9.15 28.71
N ILE A 85 13.66 -8.58 27.86
CA ILE A 85 12.51 -9.28 27.27
C ILE A 85 13.00 -10.41 26.36
N ARG A 86 14.01 -10.15 25.52
CA ARG A 86 14.59 -11.13 24.59
C ARG A 86 15.27 -12.29 25.32
N ASN A 87 15.86 -12.04 26.48
CA ASN A 87 16.46 -13.08 27.33
C ASN A 87 15.41 -14.01 27.96
N ASP A 88 14.19 -13.53 28.19
CA ASP A 88 13.05 -14.37 28.59
C ASP A 88 12.13 -14.64 27.39
N ARG A 89 12.40 -15.76 26.71
CA ARG A 89 11.64 -16.20 25.52
C ARG A 89 10.13 -16.26 25.74
N ARG A 90 9.66 -16.53 26.96
CA ARG A 90 8.22 -16.56 27.27
C ARG A 90 7.63 -15.16 27.28
N THR A 91 8.32 -14.25 27.95
CA THR A 91 7.93 -12.84 28.02
C THR A 91 7.99 -12.21 26.63
N LEU A 92 9.04 -12.48 25.84
CA LEU A 92 9.11 -12.11 24.43
C LEU A 92 7.87 -12.58 23.66
N LYS A 93 7.56 -13.88 23.70
CA LYS A 93 6.45 -14.45 22.93
C LYS A 93 5.09 -13.89 23.33
N THR A 94 4.92 -13.54 24.62
CA THR A 94 3.70 -12.94 25.15
C THR A 94 3.56 -11.47 24.74
N VAL A 95 4.57 -10.65 25.04
CA VAL A 95 4.55 -9.19 24.79
C VAL A 95 4.52 -8.91 23.30
N PHE A 96 5.40 -9.55 22.53
CA PHE A 96 5.49 -9.34 21.09
C PHE A 96 4.28 -9.94 20.35
N GLY A 97 3.82 -11.12 20.78
CA GLY A 97 2.63 -11.75 20.19
C GLY A 97 1.35 -10.96 20.44
N GLN A 98 1.17 -10.39 21.63
CA GLN A 98 0.07 -9.47 21.94
C GLN A 98 0.11 -8.21 21.06
N LEU A 99 1.30 -7.63 20.87
CA LEU A 99 1.46 -6.46 20.00
C LEU A 99 1.03 -6.77 18.56
N LEU A 100 1.59 -7.84 17.99
CA LEU A 100 1.35 -8.24 16.60
C LEU A 100 -0.10 -8.64 16.35
N SER A 101 -0.71 -9.40 17.26
CA SER A 101 -2.14 -9.75 17.17
C SER A 101 -3.06 -8.54 17.29
N SER A 102 -2.63 -7.47 17.96
CA SER A 102 -3.39 -6.22 18.07
C SER A 102 -3.31 -5.36 16.81
N VAL A 103 -2.12 -5.22 16.20
CA VAL A 103 -1.93 -4.38 14.99
C VAL A 103 -2.32 -5.10 13.69
N PHE A 104 -2.39 -6.43 13.71
CA PHE A 104 -2.90 -7.27 12.62
C PHE A 104 -4.16 -8.04 13.04
N ASP A 105 -5.06 -7.38 13.77
CA ASP A 105 -6.32 -7.98 14.24
C ASP A 105 -7.10 -8.62 13.08
N THR A 106 -7.71 -9.75 13.37
CA THR A 106 -8.47 -10.59 12.45
C THR A 106 -9.93 -10.15 12.37
N LYS A 107 -10.38 -9.26 13.25
CA LYS A 107 -11.75 -8.75 13.33
C LYS A 107 -11.88 -7.39 12.66
N ARG A 108 -12.56 -7.35 11.50
CA ARG A 108 -12.92 -6.08 10.85
C ARG A 108 -14.02 -5.37 11.62
N ARG A 109 -13.74 -4.17 12.13
CA ARG A 109 -14.71 -3.31 12.83
C ARG A 109 -15.41 -2.37 11.85
N SER A 110 -16.67 -2.03 12.16
CA SER A 110 -17.43 -1.06 11.37
C SER A 110 -17.04 0.37 11.73
N ILE A 111 -16.88 1.22 10.72
CA ILE A 111 -16.66 2.66 10.88
C ILE A 111 -17.85 3.36 11.53
N GLU A 112 -19.07 2.83 11.37
CA GLU A 112 -20.27 3.40 12.00
C GLU A 112 -20.20 3.35 13.53
N LEU A 113 -19.42 2.41 14.06
CA LEU A 113 -19.19 2.24 15.50
C LEU A 113 -18.00 3.06 16.00
N ALA A 114 -17.39 3.90 15.17
CA ALA A 114 -16.21 4.68 15.55
C ALA A 114 -16.55 5.73 16.62
N ASN A 115 -15.53 6.07 17.43
CA ASN A 115 -15.66 7.04 18.52
C ASN A 115 -15.79 8.49 18.04
N GLY A 116 -15.37 8.80 16.81
CA GLY A 116 -15.40 10.16 16.24
C GLY A 116 -16.06 10.23 14.85
N PRO A 117 -16.61 11.40 14.46
CA PRO A 117 -17.13 11.64 13.12
C PRO A 117 -15.95 11.93 12.16
N TYR A 118 -15.17 10.90 11.83
CA TYR A 118 -14.00 11.08 10.99
C TYR A 118 -14.38 11.49 9.56
N ASP A 119 -13.86 12.62 9.10
CA ASP A 119 -13.96 13.02 7.69
C ASP A 119 -12.76 12.50 6.91
N TRP A 120 -12.99 11.46 6.12
CA TRP A 120 -11.97 10.92 5.24
C TRP A 120 -11.96 11.77 3.97
N ASN A 121 -10.87 12.53 3.79
CA ASN A 121 -10.63 13.42 2.64
C ASN A 121 -10.75 12.75 1.24
N THR A 122 -10.93 11.43 1.17
CA THR A 122 -11.20 10.69 -0.05
C THR A 122 -12.69 10.36 -0.14
N PRO A 123 -13.39 10.82 -1.19
CA PRO A 123 -14.74 10.33 -1.43
C PRO A 123 -14.65 8.80 -1.53
N PRO A 124 -15.56 8.05 -0.88
CA PRO A 124 -15.62 6.61 -1.04
C PRO A 124 -15.85 6.35 -2.53
N THR A 125 -14.77 5.99 -3.23
CA THR A 125 -14.92 5.17 -4.42
C THR A 125 -15.51 3.86 -3.91
N GLU A 126 -16.54 3.36 -4.58
CA GLU A 126 -17.46 2.31 -4.10
C GLU A 126 -16.79 0.99 -3.64
N SER A 127 -15.46 0.87 -3.67
CA SER A 127 -14.70 -0.35 -3.42
C SER A 127 -13.78 -0.36 -2.19
N VAL A 128 -13.46 0.77 -1.52
CA VAL A 128 -12.52 0.74 -0.38
C VAL A 128 -13.04 1.58 0.80
N HIS A 129 -13.75 0.92 1.72
CA HIS A 129 -13.96 1.48 3.04
C HIS A 129 -12.60 1.59 3.76
N PRO A 130 -12.35 2.69 4.50
CA PRO A 130 -11.16 2.78 5.33
C PRO A 130 -11.14 1.60 6.31
N LEU A 131 -9.94 1.12 6.62
CA LEU A 131 -9.74 0.16 7.69
C LEU A 131 -9.28 0.89 8.95
N GLN A 132 -9.45 0.23 10.10
CA GLN A 132 -9.18 0.83 11.40
C GLN A 132 -7.76 1.38 11.52
N LEU A 133 -6.78 0.69 10.93
CA LEU A 133 -5.40 1.15 10.78
C LEU A 133 -5.10 1.37 9.28
N GLY A 134 -5.17 2.60 8.79
CA GLY A 134 -4.98 2.88 7.36
C GLY A 134 -3.62 2.39 6.84
N LYS A 135 -2.55 2.81 7.52
CA LYS A 135 -1.17 2.44 7.22
C LYS A 135 -0.41 2.02 8.48
N LEU A 136 0.24 0.87 8.44
CA LEU A 136 1.14 0.39 9.47
C LEU A 136 2.59 0.48 8.98
N LYS A 137 3.48 1.13 9.73
CA LYS A 137 4.93 1.18 9.46
C LYS A 137 5.67 0.45 10.56
N LEU A 138 6.44 -0.57 10.21
CA LEU A 138 7.21 -1.39 11.15
C LEU A 138 8.69 -1.34 10.78
N GLY A 139 9.52 -0.89 11.73
CA GLY A 139 10.96 -1.09 11.65
C GLY A 139 11.32 -2.49 12.13
N CYS A 140 11.89 -3.31 11.25
CA CYS A 140 12.18 -4.74 11.47
C CYS A 140 13.68 -5.07 11.54
N GLY A 141 14.56 -4.08 11.60
CA GLY A 141 16.02 -4.27 11.47
C GLY A 141 16.62 -5.26 12.47
N SER A 142 16.14 -5.25 13.72
CA SER A 142 16.64 -6.08 14.83
C SER A 142 15.92 -7.42 15.04
N LEU A 143 15.01 -7.80 14.13
CA LEU A 143 14.24 -9.04 14.23
C LEU A 143 15.03 -10.26 13.72
N ASN A 144 14.83 -11.40 14.38
CA ASN A 144 15.35 -12.71 13.98
C ASN A 144 14.29 -13.59 13.30
N GLY A 145 14.69 -14.77 12.81
CA GLY A 145 13.81 -15.74 12.14
C GLY A 145 12.50 -16.07 12.88
N SER A 146 12.55 -16.27 14.20
CA SER A 146 11.35 -16.58 14.99
C SER A 146 10.41 -15.38 15.16
N GLU A 147 10.96 -14.17 15.19
CA GLU A 147 10.17 -12.94 15.25
C GLU A 147 9.52 -12.62 13.89
N PHE A 148 10.17 -12.99 12.77
CA PHE A 148 9.55 -12.93 11.44
C PHE A 148 8.36 -13.87 11.33
N GLU A 149 8.50 -15.11 11.80
CA GLU A 149 7.40 -16.07 11.89
C GLU A 149 6.19 -15.50 12.66
N MET A 150 6.44 -14.92 13.83
CA MET A 150 5.40 -14.25 14.62
C MET A 150 4.73 -13.11 13.83
N LEU A 151 5.51 -12.23 13.21
CA LEU A 151 5.02 -11.09 12.42
C LEU A 151 4.16 -11.53 11.24
N PHE A 152 4.68 -12.43 10.41
CA PHE A 152 4.06 -12.80 9.15
C PHE A 152 2.91 -13.81 9.33
N SER A 153 2.89 -14.58 10.42
CA SER A 153 1.70 -15.35 10.80
C SER A 153 0.49 -14.45 11.10
N ALA A 154 0.72 -13.26 11.66
CA ALA A 154 -0.32 -12.26 11.90
C ALA A 154 -0.73 -11.54 10.61
N ALA A 155 0.26 -11.09 9.82
CA ALA A 155 0.02 -10.37 8.57
C ALA A 155 -0.83 -11.17 7.56
N ALA A 156 -0.68 -12.51 7.55
CA ALA A 156 -1.42 -13.42 6.67
C ALA A 156 -2.95 -13.37 6.86
N VAL A 157 -3.43 -12.94 8.02
CA VAL A 157 -4.86 -12.96 8.37
C VAL A 157 -5.39 -11.59 8.84
N ASN A 158 -4.60 -10.54 8.61
CA ASN A 158 -4.92 -9.17 9.01
C ASN A 158 -6.21 -8.66 8.35
N GLN A 159 -7.10 -8.05 9.13
CA GLN A 159 -8.37 -7.49 8.64
C GLN A 159 -8.54 -5.99 8.88
N ILE A 160 -7.57 -5.35 9.54
CA ILE A 160 -7.67 -3.96 9.98
C ILE A 160 -6.64 -3.03 9.33
N THR A 161 -5.65 -3.56 8.60
CA THR A 161 -4.61 -2.77 7.93
C THR A 161 -4.65 -2.91 6.41
N ALA A 162 -4.59 -1.79 5.68
CA ALA A 162 -4.62 -1.79 4.21
C ALA A 162 -3.23 -1.60 3.58
N THR A 163 -2.39 -0.77 4.21
CA THR A 163 -1.04 -0.45 3.74
C THR A 163 -0.01 -0.86 4.78
N LEU A 164 0.99 -1.63 4.38
CA LEU A 164 2.11 -2.03 5.24
C LEU A 164 3.43 -1.45 4.72
N GLU A 165 4.24 -0.88 5.60
CA GLU A 165 5.61 -0.47 5.31
C GLU A 165 6.55 -1.24 6.25
N LEU A 166 7.52 -1.95 5.69
CA LEU A 166 8.48 -2.78 6.42
C LEU A 166 9.89 -2.37 6.08
N SER A 167 10.78 -2.26 7.08
CA SER A 167 12.22 -2.24 6.80
C SER A 167 12.76 -3.66 6.57
N GLY A 168 13.80 -3.79 5.74
CA GLY A 168 14.57 -5.04 5.67
C GLY A 168 15.31 -5.36 6.98
N PRO A 169 15.81 -6.61 7.14
CA PRO A 169 16.70 -6.97 8.24
C PRO A 169 18.06 -6.26 8.11
N ASP A 170 18.70 -5.97 9.25
CA ASP A 170 20.05 -5.38 9.28
C ASP A 170 21.13 -6.41 8.93
N GLU A 171 20.92 -7.68 9.29
CA GLU A 171 21.87 -8.79 9.07
C GLU A 171 21.55 -9.62 7.83
N SER A 172 22.59 -10.00 7.07
CA SER A 172 22.45 -10.76 5.82
C SER A 172 21.99 -12.20 6.01
N ASP A 173 22.35 -12.83 7.13
CA ASP A 173 22.18 -14.26 7.33
C ASP A 173 20.69 -14.65 7.50
N GLU A 174 19.88 -13.70 7.95
CA GLU A 174 18.43 -13.86 8.12
C GLU A 174 17.63 -13.44 6.87
N SER A 175 18.28 -12.91 5.83
CA SER A 175 17.60 -12.39 4.64
C SER A 175 16.71 -13.44 3.97
N LYS A 176 17.21 -14.67 3.84
CA LYS A 176 16.46 -15.78 3.24
C LYS A 176 15.20 -16.13 4.03
N MET A 177 15.29 -16.14 5.37
CA MET A 177 14.14 -16.41 6.24
C MET A 177 13.12 -15.28 6.19
N TRP A 178 13.59 -14.03 6.18
CA TRP A 178 12.74 -12.86 6.01
C TRP A 178 11.94 -12.94 4.70
N TRP A 179 12.60 -13.26 3.58
CA TRP A 179 11.93 -13.41 2.29
C TRP A 179 10.92 -14.57 2.26
N LYS A 180 11.25 -15.72 2.86
CA LYS A 180 10.30 -16.85 2.98
C LYS A 180 9.03 -16.45 3.75
N TRP A 181 9.20 -15.79 4.90
CA TRP A 181 8.07 -15.38 5.71
C TRP A 181 7.29 -14.22 5.09
N LEU A 182 7.96 -13.29 4.39
CA LEU A 182 7.30 -12.26 3.60
C LEU A 182 6.42 -12.86 2.49
N ALA A 183 6.93 -13.88 1.77
CA ALA A 183 6.14 -14.63 0.80
C ALA A 183 4.87 -15.19 1.44
N TYR A 184 4.99 -15.88 2.57
CA TYR A 184 3.86 -16.47 3.27
C TYR A 184 2.87 -15.41 3.78
N GLY A 185 3.34 -14.41 4.52
CA GLY A 185 2.48 -13.47 5.24
C GLY A 185 1.80 -12.42 4.36
N VAL A 186 2.31 -12.16 3.16
CA VAL A 186 1.80 -11.08 2.29
C VAL A 186 1.36 -11.55 0.92
N PHE A 187 1.97 -12.61 0.36
CA PHE A 187 1.75 -13.00 -1.04
C PHE A 187 1.12 -14.40 -1.22
N SER A 188 1.12 -15.25 -0.20
CA SER A 188 0.55 -16.61 -0.30
C SER A 188 -0.95 -16.59 -0.60
N ARG A 189 -1.49 -17.73 -1.06
CA ARG A 189 -2.95 -17.91 -1.24
C ARG A 189 -3.71 -17.57 0.04
N ARG A 190 -3.17 -17.97 1.19
CA ARG A 190 -3.73 -17.62 2.51
C ARG A 190 -3.76 -16.11 2.72
N ALA A 191 -2.65 -15.41 2.51
CA ALA A 191 -2.60 -13.96 2.67
C ALA A 191 -3.53 -13.24 1.67
N HIS A 192 -3.60 -13.72 0.44
CA HIS A 192 -4.50 -13.20 -0.58
C HIS A 192 -5.97 -13.27 -0.15
N ASP A 193 -6.39 -14.41 0.39
CA ASP A 193 -7.79 -14.67 0.74
C ASP A 193 -8.17 -14.08 2.10
N CYS A 194 -7.21 -14.08 3.05
CA CYS A 194 -7.45 -13.79 4.45
C CYS A 194 -6.89 -12.44 4.93
N SER A 195 -6.06 -11.75 4.15
CA SER A 195 -5.50 -10.44 4.52
C SER A 195 -6.19 -9.31 3.77
N ALA A 196 -6.41 -8.19 4.45
CA ALA A 196 -6.93 -6.95 3.89
C ALA A 196 -5.84 -6.04 3.28
N LEU A 197 -4.58 -6.48 3.31
CA LEU A 197 -3.46 -5.74 2.74
C LEU A 197 -3.60 -5.59 1.22
N ARG A 198 -3.46 -4.35 0.73
CA ARG A 198 -3.49 -4.00 -0.69
C ARG A 198 -2.21 -3.31 -1.17
N SER A 199 -1.47 -2.70 -0.26
CA SER A 199 -0.24 -1.96 -0.57
C SER A 199 0.90 -2.33 0.37
N LEU A 200 2.08 -2.58 -0.19
CA LEU A 200 3.31 -2.92 0.53
C LEU A 200 4.42 -1.94 0.14
N SER A 201 5.12 -1.40 1.13
CA SER A 201 6.32 -0.59 0.92
C SER A 201 7.49 -1.23 1.67
N LEU A 202 8.42 -1.82 0.92
CA LEU A 202 9.67 -2.33 1.44
C LEU A 202 10.70 -1.21 1.44
N VAL A 203 11.14 -0.79 2.63
CA VAL A 203 12.14 0.26 2.81
C VAL A 203 13.45 -0.34 3.29
N SER A 204 14.58 0.27 2.89
CA SER A 204 15.91 -0.16 3.32
C SER A 204 16.18 -1.64 3.06
N VAL A 205 15.82 -2.16 1.90
CA VAL A 205 16.07 -3.57 1.55
C VAL A 205 17.56 -3.75 1.22
N CYS A 206 18.26 -4.55 2.03
CA CYS A 206 19.71 -4.75 1.96
C CYS A 206 20.18 -5.73 0.87
N SER A 207 19.34 -6.70 0.48
CA SER A 207 19.65 -7.70 -0.56
C SER A 207 18.39 -8.19 -1.28
N ILE A 208 18.48 -8.33 -2.60
CA ILE A 208 17.53 -9.12 -3.41
C ILE A 208 18.35 -10.09 -4.26
N SER A 209 18.80 -11.19 -3.66
CA SER A 209 19.60 -12.21 -4.36
C SER A 209 18.75 -13.23 -5.09
N ILE A 210 19.35 -13.95 -6.05
CA ILE A 210 18.69 -15.11 -6.69
C ILE A 210 18.28 -16.15 -5.64
N ALA A 211 19.14 -16.46 -4.67
CA ALA A 211 18.87 -17.46 -3.64
C ALA A 211 17.69 -17.07 -2.73
N ASP A 212 17.59 -15.78 -2.39
CA ASP A 212 16.45 -15.23 -1.65
C ASP A 212 15.15 -15.41 -2.46
N MET A 213 15.20 -15.10 -3.75
CA MET A 213 14.02 -15.17 -4.61
C MET A 213 13.61 -16.60 -4.96
N GLU A 214 14.54 -17.55 -5.00
CA GLU A 214 14.24 -18.98 -5.08
C GLU A 214 13.52 -19.46 -3.82
N ALA A 215 13.97 -19.04 -2.63
CA ALA A 215 13.30 -19.38 -1.38
C ALA A 215 11.90 -18.74 -1.28
N PHE A 216 11.78 -17.47 -1.67
CA PHE A 216 10.52 -16.75 -1.76
C PHE A 216 9.53 -17.46 -2.71
N SER A 217 9.99 -17.81 -3.92
CA SER A 217 9.16 -18.46 -4.93
C SER A 217 8.78 -19.88 -4.57
N ALA A 218 9.65 -20.61 -3.83
CA ALA A 218 9.32 -21.95 -3.34
C ALA A 218 8.11 -21.92 -2.40
N VAL A 219 8.05 -20.94 -1.49
CA VAL A 219 6.90 -20.78 -0.58
C VAL A 219 5.63 -20.43 -1.34
N LEU A 220 5.69 -19.54 -2.33
CA LEU A 220 4.50 -19.13 -3.08
C LEU A 220 3.93 -20.22 -3.98
N ASN A 221 4.81 -21.04 -4.57
CA ASN A 221 4.40 -22.13 -5.46
C ASN A 221 4.06 -23.41 -4.70
N SER A 222 4.29 -23.45 -3.39
CA SER A 222 3.92 -24.59 -2.56
C SER A 222 2.39 -24.71 -2.43
N ASP A 223 1.89 -25.94 -2.48
CA ASP A 223 0.52 -26.25 -2.12
C ASP A 223 0.33 -26.37 -0.60
N HIS A 224 1.42 -26.55 0.15
CA HIS A 224 1.46 -26.75 1.60
C HIS A 224 2.53 -25.83 2.24
N PRO A 225 2.38 -24.49 2.11
CA PRO A 225 3.43 -23.56 2.48
C PRO A 225 3.77 -23.60 3.97
N GLU A 226 2.80 -23.90 4.84
CA GLU A 226 3.05 -24.06 6.28
C GLU A 226 3.99 -25.23 6.56
N GLU A 227 3.79 -26.39 5.93
CA GLU A 227 4.65 -27.56 6.12
C GLU A 227 6.06 -27.31 5.54
N ASP A 228 6.16 -26.68 4.37
CA ASP A 228 7.43 -26.35 3.71
C ASP A 228 8.26 -25.31 4.48
N LEU A 229 7.61 -24.35 5.15
CA LEU A 229 8.28 -23.36 5.99
C LEU A 229 9.02 -24.02 7.15
N PHE A 230 8.42 -25.06 7.73
CA PHE A 230 8.98 -25.82 8.86
C PHE A 230 9.73 -27.09 8.44
N GLY A 231 9.73 -27.44 7.15
CA GLY A 231 10.35 -28.67 6.64
C GLY A 231 9.67 -29.94 7.15
N LEU A 232 8.36 -29.87 7.41
CA LEU A 232 7.57 -30.99 7.90
C LEU A 232 7.04 -31.85 6.75
N PRO A 233 6.88 -33.16 6.97
CA PRO A 233 6.20 -34.03 6.01
C PRO A 233 4.71 -33.70 5.94
N ARG A 234 4.08 -34.11 4.83
CA ARG A 234 2.66 -33.92 4.61
C ARG A 234 1.81 -34.64 5.67
N GLY A 235 0.93 -33.90 6.34
CA GLY A 235 -0.07 -34.45 7.26
C GLY A 235 -1.15 -35.30 6.57
N SER A 236 -1.76 -36.22 7.32
CA SER A 236 -2.92 -37.01 6.88
C SER A 236 -4.21 -36.17 6.84
N VAL A 237 -4.30 -35.13 7.67
CA VAL A 237 -5.44 -34.21 7.75
C VAL A 237 -5.08 -32.91 7.04
N PRO A 238 -5.90 -32.44 6.08
CA PRO A 238 -5.65 -31.19 5.37
C PRO A 238 -5.58 -29.98 6.29
N GLU A 239 -4.77 -28.99 5.90
CA GLU A 239 -4.65 -27.72 6.61
C GLU A 239 -5.96 -26.97 6.57
N ARG A 240 -6.36 -26.45 7.73
CA ARG A 240 -7.61 -25.71 7.87
C ARG A 240 -7.49 -24.68 8.97
N ASP A 241 -8.37 -23.69 8.90
CA ASP A 241 -8.55 -22.76 10.00
C ASP A 241 -9.50 -23.37 11.03
N VAL A 242 -9.10 -23.28 12.29
CA VAL A 242 -9.85 -23.72 13.46
C VAL A 242 -9.93 -22.59 14.48
N THR A 243 -10.86 -22.71 15.41
CA THR A 243 -10.92 -21.89 16.61
C THR A 243 -10.34 -22.70 17.76
N LEU A 244 -9.47 -22.07 18.55
CA LEU A 244 -8.91 -22.62 19.76
C LEU A 244 -9.74 -22.16 20.97
N ARG A 245 -10.17 -23.10 21.81
CA ARG A 245 -10.92 -22.80 23.04
C ARG A 245 -10.16 -21.87 23.97
N ALA A 246 -10.90 -21.01 24.67
CA ALA A 246 -10.37 -20.22 25.77
C ALA A 246 -9.77 -21.13 26.86
N GLY A 247 -8.61 -20.74 27.38
CA GLY A 247 -7.85 -21.46 28.41
C GLY A 247 -7.03 -22.66 27.90
N ALA A 248 -7.16 -23.05 26.63
CA ALA A 248 -6.45 -24.20 26.08
C ALA A 248 -4.91 -24.05 26.23
N PRO A 249 -4.19 -25.14 26.58
CA PRO A 249 -2.75 -25.09 26.73
C PRO A 249 -2.04 -24.99 25.39
N ILE A 250 -1.21 -23.96 25.24
CA ILE A 250 -0.40 -23.69 24.04
C ILE A 250 1.06 -23.99 24.34
N ARG A 251 1.62 -25.01 23.68
CA ARG A 251 3.06 -25.29 23.67
C ARG A 251 3.72 -24.39 22.64
N TRP A 252 4.60 -23.52 23.08
CA TRP A 252 5.15 -22.44 22.26
C TRP A 252 6.66 -22.50 22.11
N ASP A 253 7.34 -23.21 23.01
CA ASP A 253 8.79 -23.36 23.03
C ASP A 253 9.18 -24.69 22.41
N LEU A 254 9.37 -24.64 21.08
CA LEU A 254 9.79 -25.76 20.27
C LEU A 254 11.28 -25.62 19.99
N ASN A 255 12.02 -26.73 20.02
CA ASN A 255 13.42 -26.76 19.65
C ASN A 255 13.60 -26.82 18.11
N SER A 256 14.83 -26.82 17.63
CA SER A 256 15.14 -26.88 16.18
C SER A 256 14.68 -28.17 15.50
N SER A 257 14.36 -29.22 16.27
CA SER A 257 13.73 -30.45 15.79
C SER A 257 12.20 -30.45 15.98
N LEU A 258 11.63 -29.28 16.26
CA LEU A 258 10.19 -29.05 16.46
C LEU A 258 9.58 -29.86 17.62
N HIS A 259 10.42 -30.28 18.58
CA HIS A 259 9.96 -30.94 19.80
C HIS A 259 9.78 -29.93 20.93
N PRO A 260 8.73 -30.08 21.76
CA PRO A 260 8.47 -29.18 22.87
C PRO A 260 9.52 -29.34 23.97
N ASN A 261 10.00 -28.21 24.50
CA ASN A 261 10.87 -28.21 25.67
C ASN A 261 10.07 -28.57 26.92
N ALA A 262 10.36 -29.73 27.51
CA ALA A 262 9.60 -30.30 28.63
C ALA A 262 9.58 -29.42 29.90
N SER A 263 10.55 -28.52 30.07
CA SER A 263 10.65 -27.59 31.20
C SER A 263 9.82 -26.30 31.01
N SER A 264 9.32 -26.04 29.81
CA SER A 264 8.69 -24.77 29.47
C SER A 264 7.21 -24.77 29.83
N ARG A 265 6.76 -23.72 30.53
CA ARG A 265 5.34 -23.56 30.91
C ARG A 265 4.51 -23.20 29.67
N ASN A 266 3.34 -23.82 29.54
CA ASN A 266 2.39 -23.49 28.49
C ASN A 266 1.93 -22.02 28.57
N LEU A 267 1.54 -21.49 27.41
CA LEU A 267 0.76 -20.25 27.32
C LEU A 267 -0.72 -20.59 27.37
N HIS A 268 -1.53 -19.61 27.80
CA HIS A 268 -2.97 -19.69 27.86
C HIS A 268 -3.53 -18.35 27.37
N SER A 269 -4.66 -18.40 26.67
CA SER A 269 -5.43 -17.23 26.29
C SER A 269 -6.76 -17.27 27.02
N ASP A 270 -7.13 -16.17 27.70
CA ASP A 270 -8.41 -16.08 28.42
C ASP A 270 -9.61 -16.00 27.47
N SER A 271 -9.36 -15.69 26.20
CA SER A 271 -10.35 -15.63 25.13
C SER A 271 -10.09 -16.70 24.07
N GLU A 272 -11.11 -17.01 23.29
CA GLU A 272 -10.96 -17.89 22.13
C GLU A 272 -10.03 -17.24 21.09
N VAL A 273 -9.17 -18.06 20.49
CA VAL A 273 -8.22 -17.60 19.46
C VAL A 273 -8.71 -18.11 18.11
N SER A 274 -8.97 -17.18 17.20
CA SER A 274 -9.44 -17.48 15.85
C SER A 274 -8.98 -16.41 14.86
N PRO A 275 -8.55 -16.78 13.65
CA PRO A 275 -8.34 -18.13 13.14
C PRO A 275 -6.98 -18.68 13.59
N VAL A 276 -6.90 -19.99 13.82
CA VAL A 276 -5.65 -20.73 14.04
C VAL A 276 -5.48 -21.72 12.89
N ARG A 277 -4.31 -21.74 12.25
CA ARG A 277 -4.06 -22.62 11.09
C ARG A 277 -3.40 -23.91 11.54
N THR A 278 -4.05 -25.05 11.30
CA THR A 278 -3.46 -26.38 11.53
C THR A 278 -2.65 -26.84 10.33
N PHE A 279 -1.54 -27.54 10.55
CA PHE A 279 -0.72 -28.13 9.49
C PHE A 279 0.06 -29.35 10.01
N GLY A 280 0.58 -30.22 9.12
CA GLY A 280 1.36 -31.40 9.54
C GLY A 280 0.58 -32.44 10.36
N ASP A 281 -0.76 -32.36 10.36
CA ASP A 281 -1.61 -33.15 11.25
C ASP A 281 -1.74 -34.61 10.75
N ASP A 282 -1.22 -35.56 11.52
CA ASP A 282 -1.27 -37.01 11.23
C ASP A 282 -2.65 -37.66 11.46
N GLY A 283 -3.60 -36.93 12.06
CA GLY A 283 -4.94 -37.37 12.41
C GLY A 283 -5.06 -38.22 13.68
N VAL A 284 -3.94 -38.56 14.33
CA VAL A 284 -3.90 -39.49 15.47
C VAL A 284 -3.22 -38.91 16.70
N SER A 285 -2.23 -38.04 16.52
CA SER A 285 -1.50 -37.40 17.60
C SER A 285 -2.40 -36.50 18.43
N LEU A 286 -2.16 -36.48 19.75
CA LEU A 286 -2.88 -35.62 20.69
C LEU A 286 -2.58 -34.14 20.43
N TRP A 287 -1.32 -33.84 20.12
CA TRP A 287 -0.84 -32.49 19.85
C TRP A 287 -0.76 -32.26 18.34
N VAL A 288 -1.24 -31.11 17.89
CA VAL A 288 -1.28 -30.71 16.49
C VAL A 288 -0.48 -29.42 16.33
N ASP A 289 0.34 -29.37 15.28
CA ASP A 289 1.09 -28.18 14.92
C ASP A 289 0.16 -27.10 14.36
N VAL A 290 0.32 -25.89 14.89
CA VAL A 290 -0.53 -24.74 14.55
C VAL A 290 0.26 -23.46 14.39
N LEU A 291 -0.17 -22.63 13.45
CA LEU A 291 0.24 -21.24 13.33
C LEU A 291 -0.82 -20.37 13.98
N ILE A 292 -0.43 -19.72 15.08
CA ILE A 292 -1.27 -18.78 15.81
C ILE A 292 -0.86 -17.35 15.39
N PRO A 293 -1.78 -16.52 14.87
CA PRO A 293 -1.48 -15.15 14.45
C PRO A 293 -0.78 -14.34 15.54
N GLY A 294 0.44 -13.86 15.24
CA GLY A 294 1.27 -13.09 16.18
C GLY A 294 2.14 -13.95 17.09
N TYR A 295 1.82 -15.23 17.28
CA TYR A 295 2.59 -16.16 18.12
C TYR A 295 3.39 -17.18 17.31
N GLY A 296 3.20 -17.27 15.99
CA GLY A 296 3.93 -18.22 15.15
C GLY A 296 3.55 -19.67 15.44
N HIS A 297 4.52 -20.57 15.28
CA HIS A 297 4.43 -22.01 15.47
C HIS A 297 4.27 -22.35 16.95
N CYS A 298 3.19 -23.08 17.21
CA CYS A 298 2.84 -23.65 18.48
C CYS A 298 2.29 -25.08 18.26
N GLN A 299 2.12 -25.81 19.36
CA GLN A 299 1.33 -27.04 19.40
C GLN A 299 0.17 -26.86 20.39
N VAL A 300 -0.99 -27.38 19.99
CA VAL A 300 -2.22 -27.38 20.81
C VAL A 300 -2.84 -28.77 20.83
N GLN A 301 -3.72 -29.03 21.79
CA GLN A 301 -4.41 -30.33 21.83
C GLN A 301 -5.52 -30.37 20.78
N ARG A 302 -5.65 -31.51 20.11
CA ARG A 302 -6.66 -31.74 19.06
C ARG A 302 -8.09 -31.48 19.54
N GLU A 303 -8.40 -31.85 20.79
CA GLU A 303 -9.73 -31.71 21.38
C GLU A 303 -10.12 -30.25 21.66
N ASP A 304 -9.14 -29.36 21.78
CA ASP A 304 -9.34 -27.92 21.99
C ASP A 304 -9.55 -27.16 20.68
N CYS A 305 -9.28 -27.80 19.53
CA CYS A 305 -9.51 -27.24 18.21
C CYS A 305 -10.91 -27.64 17.71
N TYR A 306 -11.70 -26.65 17.30
CA TYR A 306 -12.99 -26.91 16.69
C TYR A 306 -13.24 -25.95 15.51
N SER A 307 -14.04 -26.41 14.55
CA SER A 307 -14.47 -25.57 13.43
C SER A 307 -15.72 -24.81 13.83
N SER A 308 -15.67 -23.48 13.85
CA SER A 308 -16.82 -22.61 14.08
C SER A 308 -17.33 -22.05 12.75
N ASP A 309 -18.65 -21.94 12.59
CA ASP A 309 -19.28 -21.25 11.45
C ASP A 309 -18.93 -19.74 11.39
N GLN A 310 -18.34 -19.21 12.48
CA GLN A 310 -17.83 -17.85 12.62
C GLN A 310 -16.35 -17.69 12.21
N ILE A 311 -15.68 -18.74 11.71
CA ILE A 311 -14.37 -18.61 11.03
C ILE A 311 -14.63 -17.97 9.66
N ARG A 312 -15.17 -16.76 9.67
CA ARG A 312 -15.43 -15.93 8.50
C ARG A 312 -14.49 -14.75 8.61
N ILE A 313 -13.19 -15.03 8.45
CA ILE A 313 -12.34 -14.00 7.85
C ILE A 313 -13.08 -13.59 6.57
N LYS A 314 -13.42 -12.31 6.44
CA LYS A 314 -14.13 -11.86 5.27
C LYS A 314 -13.21 -12.12 4.08
N GLN A 315 -13.53 -13.17 3.31
CA GLN A 315 -12.79 -13.48 2.10
C GLN A 315 -12.90 -12.27 1.19
N ASN A 316 -11.75 -11.77 0.75
CA ASN A 316 -11.71 -10.62 -0.13
C ASN A 316 -11.88 -11.13 -1.56
N ASP A 317 -13.05 -10.93 -2.15
CA ASP A 317 -13.34 -11.35 -3.54
C ASP A 317 -12.44 -10.66 -4.60
N ASP A 318 -11.80 -9.55 -4.23
CA ASP A 318 -10.74 -8.87 -5.02
C ASP A 318 -9.40 -8.88 -4.27
N GLY A 319 -9.15 -9.89 -3.43
CA GLY A 319 -8.02 -9.98 -2.50
C GLY A 319 -6.62 -9.80 -3.11
N GLY A 320 -5.64 -9.66 -2.22
CA GLY A 320 -4.23 -9.61 -2.60
C GLY A 320 -3.64 -8.22 -2.87
N LEU A 321 -2.31 -8.23 -2.96
CA LEU A 321 -1.49 -7.03 -3.12
C LEU A 321 -1.58 -6.48 -4.54
N LYS A 322 -1.97 -5.21 -4.65
CA LYS A 322 -2.08 -4.48 -5.93
C LYS A 322 -1.01 -3.40 -6.08
N SER A 323 -0.44 -2.91 -4.98
CA SER A 323 0.57 -1.84 -4.99
C SER A 323 1.83 -2.27 -4.26
N LEU A 324 2.98 -2.06 -4.90
CA LEU A 324 4.29 -2.36 -4.35
C LEU A 324 5.24 -1.18 -4.49
N GLN A 325 5.86 -0.79 -3.38
CA GLN A 325 6.99 0.12 -3.36
C GLN A 325 8.23 -0.60 -2.83
N ILE A 326 9.36 -0.45 -3.52
CA ILE A 326 10.65 -0.98 -3.10
C ILE A 326 11.63 0.19 -3.05
N ARG A 327 12.27 0.39 -1.90
CA ARG A 327 13.37 1.33 -1.70
C ARG A 327 14.62 0.53 -1.32
N LEU A 328 15.50 0.39 -2.31
CA LEU A 328 16.79 -0.26 -2.14
C LEU A 328 17.76 0.72 -1.46
N THR A 329 18.70 0.21 -0.67
CA THR A 329 19.78 1.02 -0.12
C THR A 329 20.87 1.29 -1.17
N TYR A 330 21.66 2.36 -1.01
CA TYR A 330 22.75 2.67 -1.95
C TYR A 330 23.81 1.57 -2.04
N ASP A 331 24.04 0.87 -0.93
CA ASP A 331 25.06 -0.16 -0.78
C ASP A 331 24.52 -1.59 -1.02
N THR A 332 23.29 -1.73 -1.54
CA THR A 332 22.76 -3.06 -1.90
C THR A 332 23.59 -3.66 -3.06
N GLU A 333 24.59 -4.47 -2.74
CA GLU A 333 25.51 -5.07 -3.71
C GLU A 333 24.81 -6.10 -4.62
N ILE A 334 23.73 -6.73 -4.14
CA ILE A 334 23.07 -7.86 -4.80
C ILE A 334 21.61 -7.51 -5.13
N ARG A 335 21.31 -7.41 -6.43
CA ARG A 335 19.99 -7.05 -7.00
C ARG A 335 19.57 -7.94 -8.16
N ASP A 336 20.31 -9.03 -8.39
CA ASP A 336 20.12 -9.97 -9.50
C ASP A 336 18.82 -10.80 -9.36
N GLY A 337 18.23 -10.84 -8.17
CA GLY A 337 16.94 -11.48 -7.91
C GLY A 337 15.72 -10.66 -8.35
N LEU A 338 15.83 -9.33 -8.54
CA LEU A 338 14.66 -8.48 -8.85
C LEU A 338 13.80 -8.96 -10.05
N PRO A 339 14.38 -9.43 -11.17
CA PRO A 339 13.60 -10.00 -12.26
C PRO A 339 12.76 -11.21 -11.85
N ARG A 340 13.32 -12.10 -11.02
CA ARG A 340 12.61 -13.26 -10.49
C ARG A 340 11.50 -12.83 -9.54
N PHE A 341 11.81 -11.88 -8.66
CA PHE A 341 10.81 -11.32 -7.73
C PHE A 341 9.58 -10.82 -8.47
N LEU A 342 9.77 -9.90 -9.42
CA LEU A 342 8.68 -9.34 -10.21
C LEU A 342 8.03 -10.41 -11.11
N GLY A 343 8.80 -11.38 -11.62
CA GLY A 343 8.25 -12.49 -12.39
C GLY A 343 7.26 -13.35 -11.59
N THR A 344 7.45 -13.46 -10.27
CA THR A 344 6.59 -14.26 -9.38
C THR A 344 5.33 -13.51 -8.95
N ILE A 345 5.41 -12.21 -8.64
CA ILE A 345 4.27 -11.44 -8.09
C ILE A 345 3.67 -10.40 -9.05
N GLY A 346 4.35 -10.09 -10.15
CA GLY A 346 4.05 -8.93 -10.98
C GLY A 346 2.68 -8.97 -11.64
N SER A 347 2.11 -10.15 -11.88
CA SER A 347 0.77 -10.30 -12.47
C SER A 347 -0.35 -9.75 -11.59
N SER A 348 -0.17 -9.65 -10.27
CA SER A 348 -1.20 -9.07 -9.38
C SER A 348 -1.06 -7.55 -9.23
N LEU A 349 0.06 -6.96 -9.65
CA LEU A 349 0.39 -5.56 -9.38
C LEU A 349 -0.23 -4.61 -10.41
N GLU A 350 -0.91 -3.60 -9.89
CA GLU A 350 -1.44 -2.44 -10.63
C GLU A 350 -0.54 -1.21 -10.46
N GLN A 351 0.21 -1.12 -9.36
CA GLN A 351 1.11 0.00 -9.09
C GLN A 351 2.47 -0.50 -8.62
N LEU A 352 3.54 0.08 -9.18
CA LEU A 352 4.91 -0.24 -8.81
C LEU A 352 5.75 1.02 -8.67
N VAL A 353 6.42 1.16 -7.54
CA VAL A 353 7.37 2.24 -7.26
C VAL A 353 8.74 1.64 -6.95
N LEU A 354 9.72 1.85 -7.83
CA LEU A 354 11.10 1.43 -7.60
C LEU A 354 11.95 2.65 -7.27
N SER A 355 12.46 2.72 -6.04
CA SER A 355 13.36 3.77 -5.58
C SER A 355 14.79 3.26 -5.55
N GLU A 356 15.67 4.11 -6.08
CA GLU A 356 17.08 3.88 -6.31
C GLU A 356 17.39 2.61 -7.11
N PRO A 357 16.70 2.35 -8.25
CA PRO A 357 17.04 1.17 -9.06
C PRO A 357 18.45 1.26 -9.62
N SER A 358 19.03 0.10 -9.96
CA SER A 358 20.33 0.02 -10.62
C SER A 358 20.33 0.83 -11.92
N GLU A 359 21.47 1.40 -12.28
CA GLU A 359 21.64 2.10 -13.56
C GLU A 359 21.40 1.19 -14.78
N ALA A 360 21.50 -0.13 -14.59
CA ALA A 360 21.25 -1.17 -15.59
C ALA A 360 19.83 -1.75 -15.55
N LEU A 361 18.88 -1.11 -14.85
CA LEU A 361 17.50 -1.60 -14.77
C LEU A 361 16.85 -1.65 -16.15
N ASP A 362 16.46 -2.86 -16.56
CA ASP A 362 15.68 -3.10 -17.77
C ASP A 362 14.17 -2.84 -17.51
N VAL A 363 13.66 -1.73 -18.03
CA VAL A 363 12.23 -1.37 -17.93
C VAL A 363 11.36 -2.37 -18.71
N ALA A 364 11.91 -3.02 -19.75
CA ALA A 364 11.20 -4.04 -20.51
C ALA A 364 10.93 -5.29 -19.68
N MET A 365 11.90 -5.69 -18.86
CA MET A 365 11.71 -6.77 -17.91
C MET A 365 10.53 -6.46 -16.97
N ILE A 366 10.45 -5.24 -16.42
CA ILE A 366 9.34 -4.85 -15.52
C ILE A 366 8.00 -4.96 -16.23
N LEU A 367 7.88 -4.39 -17.43
CA LEU A 367 6.60 -4.38 -18.16
C LEU A 367 6.19 -5.79 -18.62
N ARG A 368 7.14 -6.69 -18.87
CA ARG A 368 6.85 -8.12 -19.14
C ARG A 368 6.37 -8.86 -17.90
N SER A 369 7.01 -8.60 -16.75
CA SER A 369 6.68 -9.27 -15.49
C SER A 369 5.38 -8.74 -14.86
N CYS A 370 5.03 -7.48 -15.13
CA CYS A 370 3.86 -6.80 -14.56
C CYS A 370 2.85 -6.37 -15.64
N PRO A 371 2.07 -7.31 -16.23
CA PRO A 371 1.16 -7.02 -17.33
C PRO A 371 -0.04 -6.14 -16.96
N ASN A 372 -0.47 -6.15 -15.70
CA ASN A 372 -1.65 -5.41 -15.21
C ASN A 372 -1.27 -4.03 -14.64
N LEU A 373 -0.05 -3.56 -14.88
CA LEU A 373 0.46 -2.35 -14.28
C LEU A 373 -0.21 -1.11 -14.90
N HIS A 374 -0.90 -0.35 -14.06
CA HIS A 374 -1.53 0.94 -14.38
C HIS A 374 -0.58 2.11 -14.13
N GLN A 375 0.31 1.98 -13.14
CA GLN A 375 1.26 3.03 -12.78
C GLN A 375 2.65 2.46 -12.47
N LEU A 376 3.67 3.06 -13.09
CA LEU A 376 5.07 2.80 -12.80
C LEU A 376 5.78 4.09 -12.38
N CYS A 377 6.40 4.09 -11.20
CA CYS A 377 7.28 5.16 -10.75
C CYS A 377 8.71 4.65 -10.61
N LEU A 378 9.65 5.32 -11.28
CA LEU A 378 11.09 5.08 -11.16
C LEU A 378 11.72 6.28 -10.47
N CYS A 379 12.17 6.11 -9.24
CA CYS A 379 12.74 7.17 -8.42
C CYS A 379 14.24 7.00 -8.30
N GLY A 380 15.03 7.66 -9.16
CA GLY A 380 16.49 7.67 -9.09
C GLY A 380 17.03 8.91 -8.37
N ARG A 381 18.34 8.95 -8.13
CA ARG A 381 19.02 10.08 -7.46
C ARG A 381 18.74 11.44 -8.09
N LEU A 382 18.79 11.50 -9.42
CA LEU A 382 18.65 12.76 -10.16
C LEU A 382 17.26 12.94 -10.78
N ILE A 383 16.54 11.85 -11.00
CA ILE A 383 15.34 11.81 -11.84
C ILE A 383 14.29 10.95 -11.16
N GLU A 384 13.09 11.48 -11.01
CA GLU A 384 11.91 10.68 -10.71
C GLU A 384 10.99 10.73 -11.93
N LEU A 385 10.56 9.57 -12.38
CA LEU A 385 9.73 9.39 -13.57
C LEU A 385 8.46 8.64 -13.18
N GLN A 386 7.30 9.20 -13.52
CA GLN A 386 6.01 8.54 -13.34
C GLN A 386 5.35 8.29 -14.70
N LEU A 387 5.03 7.04 -14.97
CA LEU A 387 4.32 6.57 -16.14
C LEU A 387 2.90 6.15 -15.75
N ASN A 388 1.92 6.54 -16.57
CA ASN A 388 0.56 6.02 -16.55
C ASN A 388 0.39 5.08 -17.76
N LEU A 389 0.06 3.83 -17.47
CA LEU A 389 0.07 2.71 -18.39
C LEU A 389 -1.36 2.18 -18.69
N ASN A 390 -2.42 2.85 -18.24
CA ASN A 390 -3.82 2.39 -18.37
C ASN A 390 -4.25 2.04 -19.82
N ASN A 391 -3.60 2.62 -20.83
CA ASN A 391 -3.87 2.37 -22.24
C ASN A 391 -2.62 1.88 -23.00
N TYR A 392 -1.57 1.48 -22.28
CA TYR A 392 -0.33 1.02 -22.87
C TYR A 392 -0.43 -0.48 -23.16
N VAL A 393 -0.24 -0.86 -24.41
CA VAL A 393 -0.07 -2.26 -24.80
C VAL A 393 1.43 -2.49 -24.93
N PHE A 394 1.94 -3.49 -24.21
CA PHE A 394 3.37 -3.81 -24.26
C PHE A 394 3.79 -4.25 -25.66
N ASP A 395 4.73 -3.50 -26.25
CA ASP A 395 5.39 -3.81 -27.51
C ASP A 395 6.87 -4.15 -27.24
N PRO A 396 7.31 -5.42 -27.41
CA PRO A 396 8.69 -5.85 -27.22
C PRO A 396 9.70 -5.13 -28.11
N ASP A 397 9.28 -4.61 -29.27
CA ASP A 397 10.15 -3.95 -30.24
C ASP A 397 10.26 -2.43 -29.98
N SER A 398 9.68 -1.93 -28.88
CA SER A 398 9.68 -0.51 -28.56
C SER A 398 11.10 0.03 -28.30
N PRO A 399 11.57 1.04 -29.06
CA PRO A 399 12.95 1.56 -28.96
C PRO A 399 13.27 2.26 -27.63
N LEU A 400 12.30 2.41 -26.71
CA LEU A 400 12.51 2.98 -25.37
C LEU A 400 12.77 1.94 -24.27
N LEU A 401 12.69 0.65 -24.59
CA LEU A 401 12.98 -0.42 -23.64
C LEU A 401 14.47 -0.47 -23.24
N GLY A 402 15.37 0.05 -24.07
CA GLY A 402 16.80 0.23 -23.75
C GLY A 402 17.16 1.60 -23.15
N MET A 403 16.18 2.41 -22.73
CA MET A 403 16.43 3.79 -22.29
C MET A 403 17.17 3.86 -20.95
N LYS A 404 18.28 4.60 -20.91
CA LYS A 404 18.94 5.03 -19.66
C LYS A 404 18.18 6.18 -19.02
N TRP A 405 17.07 5.84 -18.36
CA TRP A 405 16.14 6.80 -17.75
C TRP A 405 16.78 7.67 -16.65
N ASN A 406 17.89 7.21 -16.06
CA ASN A 406 18.66 7.93 -15.03
C ASN A 406 19.53 9.08 -15.58
N GLN A 407 19.63 9.25 -16.91
CA GLN A 407 20.42 10.29 -17.56
C GLN A 407 19.55 11.42 -18.11
N VAL A 408 19.74 12.65 -17.63
CA VAL A 408 18.91 13.81 -18.02
C VAL A 408 18.96 14.09 -19.54
N ALA A 409 20.12 13.89 -20.18
CA ALA A 409 20.27 14.13 -21.61
C ALA A 409 19.49 13.10 -22.45
N GLU A 410 19.62 11.82 -22.11
CA GLU A 410 18.94 10.71 -22.80
C GLU A 410 17.43 10.79 -22.60
N ILE A 411 16.95 11.00 -21.37
CA ILE A 411 15.51 11.13 -21.13
C ILE A 411 14.93 12.35 -21.83
N SER A 412 15.66 13.48 -21.88
CA SER A 412 15.19 14.67 -22.61
C SER A 412 15.08 14.38 -24.11
N LYS A 413 16.05 13.67 -24.68
CA LYS A 413 16.02 13.26 -26.10
C LYS A 413 14.86 12.32 -26.37
N CYS A 414 14.63 11.34 -25.50
CA CYS A 414 13.53 10.37 -25.61
C CYS A 414 12.17 11.06 -25.53
N LEU A 415 11.95 11.89 -24.51
CA LEU A 415 10.70 12.65 -24.34
C LEU A 415 10.45 13.69 -25.43
N SER A 416 11.47 14.05 -26.21
CA SER A 416 11.31 14.91 -27.39
C SER A 416 10.75 14.16 -28.60
N ASN A 417 10.82 12.83 -28.63
CA ASN A 417 10.35 11.98 -29.73
C ASN A 417 8.88 11.60 -29.53
N THR A 418 7.96 12.36 -30.13
CA THR A 418 6.51 12.17 -30.00
C THR A 418 5.96 10.92 -30.70
N ASN A 419 6.79 10.21 -31.48
CA ASN A 419 6.40 9.00 -32.18
C ASN A 419 6.49 7.75 -31.30
N ASN A 420 6.93 7.87 -30.05
CA ASN A 420 7.04 6.73 -29.15
C ASN A 420 5.89 6.69 -28.13
N ASP A 421 5.24 5.53 -27.99
CA ASP A 421 4.09 5.33 -27.11
C ASP A 421 4.43 5.46 -25.62
N LEU A 422 5.62 5.04 -25.18
CA LEU A 422 6.06 5.21 -23.79
C LEU A 422 6.20 6.70 -23.41
N VAL A 423 6.51 7.59 -24.35
CA VAL A 423 6.53 9.05 -24.09
C VAL A 423 5.14 9.58 -23.77
N ARG A 424 4.10 8.98 -24.38
CA ARG A 424 2.69 9.33 -24.11
C ARG A 424 2.26 8.90 -22.70
N CYS A 425 2.91 7.88 -22.16
CA CYS A 425 2.67 7.38 -20.81
C CYS A 425 3.30 8.27 -19.73
N VAL A 426 4.37 9.02 -20.03
CA VAL A 426 5.06 9.84 -19.03
C VAL A 426 4.22 11.04 -18.61
N ARG A 427 3.81 11.06 -17.34
CA ARG A 427 2.98 12.13 -16.75
C ARG A 427 3.79 13.12 -15.93
N GLN A 428 4.70 12.61 -15.12
CA GLN A 428 5.49 13.45 -14.22
C GLN A 428 6.97 13.16 -14.37
N LEU A 429 7.75 14.25 -14.40
CA LEU A 429 9.20 14.23 -14.42
C LEU A 429 9.73 15.17 -13.34
N ARG A 430 10.42 14.64 -12.33
CA ARG A 430 11.21 15.44 -11.40
C ARG A 430 12.68 15.32 -11.76
N VAL A 431 13.41 16.43 -11.76
CA VAL A 431 14.86 16.46 -11.96
C VAL A 431 15.52 17.24 -10.82
N GLN A 432 16.36 16.56 -10.05
CA GLN A 432 17.11 17.12 -8.94
C GLN A 432 18.59 17.26 -9.30
N LEU A 433 19.00 18.49 -9.61
CA LEU A 433 20.38 18.86 -9.94
C LEU A 433 21.10 19.57 -8.79
N ALA A 434 20.37 19.98 -7.76
CA ALA A 434 20.96 20.44 -6.51
C ALA A 434 20.99 19.29 -5.52
N ILE A 435 22.19 18.78 -5.24
CA ILE A 435 22.45 17.77 -4.22
C ILE A 435 23.21 18.48 -3.08
N PRO A 436 22.80 18.33 -1.81
CA PRO A 436 23.46 18.96 -0.66
C PRO A 436 24.95 18.58 -0.56
N LYS A 437 25.76 19.49 -0.03
CA LYS A 437 27.18 19.23 0.28
C LYS A 437 27.27 18.18 1.39
N GLY A 438 27.88 17.03 1.08
CA GLY A 438 28.16 15.95 2.05
C GLY A 438 27.71 14.57 1.58
N ALA A 439 26.68 14.49 0.74
CA ALA A 439 26.12 13.24 0.24
C ALA A 439 26.86 12.70 -1.00
N LEU A 440 28.20 12.62 -0.96
CA LEU A 440 29.14 12.22 -2.03
C LEU A 440 29.84 13.39 -2.74
N GLY A 441 31.15 13.22 -2.94
CA GLY A 441 32.06 14.16 -3.59
C GLY A 441 31.47 14.83 -4.82
N TYR A 442 31.38 16.16 -4.73
CA TYR A 442 31.20 17.15 -5.78
C TYR A 442 31.02 16.61 -7.22
N VAL A 443 29.78 16.51 -7.71
CA VAL A 443 29.53 16.53 -9.16
C VAL A 443 29.72 17.98 -9.64
N SER A 444 30.98 18.39 -9.76
CA SER A 444 31.38 19.66 -10.39
C SER A 444 31.06 19.62 -11.89
N GLY A 445 29.80 19.79 -12.24
CA GLY A 445 29.35 19.83 -13.62
C GLY A 445 28.67 21.13 -13.93
N SER A 446 28.96 21.71 -15.09
CA SER A 446 28.04 22.68 -15.68
C SER A 446 26.73 21.96 -16.03
N HIS A 447 25.63 22.31 -15.36
CA HIS A 447 24.31 21.77 -15.69
C HIS A 447 23.61 22.51 -16.83
N LYS A 448 24.25 23.52 -17.45
CA LYS A 448 23.67 24.29 -18.55
C LYS A 448 23.21 23.39 -19.70
N GLY A 449 24.02 22.39 -20.06
CA GLY A 449 23.67 21.41 -21.11
C GLY A 449 22.40 20.63 -20.79
N LYS A 450 22.27 20.14 -19.55
CA LYS A 450 21.09 19.40 -19.06
C LYS A 450 19.82 20.28 -19.08
N LEU A 451 19.93 21.52 -18.60
CA LEU A 451 18.81 22.47 -18.58
C LEU A 451 18.37 22.86 -20.00
N ASN A 452 19.32 23.09 -20.90
CA ASN A 452 19.02 23.37 -22.31
C ASN A 452 18.35 22.18 -23.00
N ALA A 453 18.76 20.95 -22.70
CA ALA A 453 18.11 19.75 -23.23
C ALA A 453 16.64 19.65 -22.77
N LEU A 454 16.38 19.89 -21.48
CA LEU A 454 15.02 19.90 -20.92
C LEU A 454 14.15 21.00 -21.56
N LEU A 455 14.69 22.21 -21.78
CA LEU A 455 13.97 23.28 -22.46
C LEU A 455 13.63 22.91 -23.91
N ARG A 456 14.54 22.26 -24.64
CA ARG A 456 14.25 21.77 -26.00
C ARG A 456 13.15 20.72 -25.98
N MET A 457 13.20 19.79 -25.02
CA MET A 457 12.18 18.78 -24.85
C MET A 457 10.80 19.38 -24.58
N LEU A 458 10.69 20.38 -23.70
CA LEU A 458 9.40 21.03 -23.41
C LEU A 458 8.78 21.77 -24.61
N LYS A 459 9.57 22.12 -25.62
CA LYS A 459 9.07 22.72 -26.87
C LYS A 459 8.38 21.72 -27.77
N THR A 460 8.81 20.46 -27.77
CA THR A 460 8.28 19.42 -28.67
C THR A 460 7.33 18.47 -27.96
N ASN A 461 7.53 18.20 -26.68
CA ASN A 461 6.70 17.31 -25.91
C ASN A 461 5.30 17.91 -25.70
N GLN A 462 4.26 17.10 -25.91
CA GLN A 462 2.86 17.50 -25.76
C GLN A 462 2.13 16.72 -24.66
N TYR A 463 2.76 15.72 -24.04
CA TYR A 463 2.11 14.77 -23.13
C TYR A 463 2.44 15.00 -21.65
N LEU A 464 3.62 15.55 -21.35
CA LEU A 464 4.12 15.73 -19.99
C LEU A 464 3.28 16.77 -19.24
N GLU A 465 2.59 16.30 -18.20
CA GLU A 465 1.68 17.08 -17.37
C GLU A 465 2.43 17.87 -16.30
N ARG A 466 3.44 17.26 -15.66
CA ARG A 466 4.19 17.91 -14.58
C ARG A 466 5.69 17.78 -14.77
N ILE A 467 6.40 18.88 -14.64
CA ILE A 467 7.86 18.90 -14.52
C ILE A 467 8.27 19.66 -13.26
N HIS A 468 9.06 19.01 -12.40
CA HIS A 468 9.59 19.61 -11.17
C HIS A 468 11.11 19.66 -11.21
N LEU A 469 11.67 20.86 -11.25
CA LEU A 469 13.10 21.09 -11.37
C LEU A 469 13.66 21.67 -10.07
N ILE A 470 14.59 20.97 -9.45
CA ILE A 470 15.34 21.43 -8.28
C ILE A 470 16.77 21.69 -8.73
N VAL A 471 17.18 22.96 -8.79
CA VAL A 471 18.46 23.37 -9.37
C VAL A 471 19.29 24.22 -8.42
N PRO A 472 20.62 24.21 -8.55
CA PRO A 472 21.48 25.13 -7.80
C PRO A 472 21.14 26.58 -8.11
N ILE A 473 21.21 27.45 -7.10
CA ILE A 473 20.81 28.86 -7.21
C ILE A 473 21.51 29.64 -8.34
N LYS A 474 22.71 29.23 -8.73
CA LYS A 474 23.45 29.77 -9.89
C LYS A 474 22.71 29.65 -11.23
N TYR A 475 21.70 28.79 -11.33
CA TYR A 475 20.85 28.61 -12.52
C TYR A 475 19.47 29.26 -12.39
N ARG A 476 19.24 30.13 -11.39
CA ARG A 476 17.96 30.82 -11.19
C ARG A 476 17.48 31.60 -12.43
N ASN A 477 18.41 32.05 -13.27
CA ASN A 477 18.10 32.73 -14.53
C ASN A 477 17.27 31.88 -15.52
N TYR A 478 17.32 30.54 -15.44
CA TYR A 478 16.50 29.66 -16.26
C TYR A 478 15.01 29.68 -15.90
N ARG A 479 14.63 30.18 -14.71
CA ARG A 479 13.24 30.18 -14.24
C ARG A 479 12.27 30.80 -15.24
N LYS A 480 12.65 31.93 -15.85
CA LYS A 480 11.81 32.64 -16.83
C LYS A 480 11.59 31.83 -18.11
N ALA A 481 12.61 31.10 -18.57
CA ALA A 481 12.51 30.24 -19.74
C ALA A 481 11.58 29.05 -19.48
N PHE A 482 11.69 28.41 -18.31
CA PHE A 482 10.82 27.30 -17.94
C PHE A 482 9.37 27.74 -17.70
N SER A 483 9.14 28.92 -17.09
CA SER A 483 7.78 29.41 -16.84
C SER A 483 6.98 29.68 -18.11
N GLN A 484 7.63 29.90 -19.26
CA GLN A 484 6.93 30.05 -20.55
C GLN A 484 6.17 28.78 -20.97
N HIS A 485 6.54 27.62 -20.42
CA HIS A 485 5.87 26.35 -20.69
C HIS A 485 4.81 26.00 -19.62
N HIS A 486 4.66 26.82 -18.57
CA HIS A 486 3.64 26.63 -17.54
C HIS A 486 2.24 26.95 -18.09
N LEU A 487 1.23 26.16 -17.70
CA LEU A 487 -0.16 26.22 -18.16
C LEU A 487 -0.35 26.05 -19.67
N THR A 488 0.63 25.47 -20.36
CA THR A 488 0.45 25.07 -21.77
C THR A 488 -0.43 23.82 -21.84
N PRO A 489 -1.41 23.75 -22.76
CA PRO A 489 -2.28 22.59 -22.88
C PRO A 489 -1.48 21.36 -23.34
N THR A 490 -1.76 20.22 -22.73
CA THR A 490 -1.25 18.92 -23.17
C THR A 490 -2.28 18.21 -24.04
N THR A 491 -1.86 17.18 -24.76
CA THR A 491 -2.75 16.26 -25.51
C THR A 491 -3.52 15.31 -24.59
N GLN A 492 -3.29 15.36 -23.28
CA GLN A 492 -3.97 14.54 -22.30
C GLN A 492 -5.27 15.22 -21.88
N ALA A 493 -6.36 14.46 -21.87
CA ALA A 493 -7.66 14.93 -21.46
C ALA A 493 -7.88 14.62 -19.98
N SER A 494 -8.33 15.60 -19.18
CA SER A 494 -8.72 15.33 -17.80
C SER A 494 -10.09 14.65 -17.78
N PRO A 495 -10.33 13.67 -16.89
CA PRO A 495 -11.65 13.08 -16.77
C PRO A 495 -12.70 14.17 -16.49
N LEU A 496 -13.77 14.21 -17.27
CA LEU A 496 -14.90 15.11 -16.98
C LEU A 496 -15.44 14.84 -15.59
N ASP A 497 -15.75 15.92 -14.86
CA ASP A 497 -16.38 15.88 -13.55
C ASP A 497 -17.64 15.00 -13.60
N LEU A 498 -17.78 14.13 -12.60
CA LEU A 498 -18.94 13.27 -12.43
C LEU A 498 -20.23 14.09 -12.45
N LYS A 499 -20.25 15.30 -11.88
CA LYS A 499 -21.43 16.18 -11.93
C LYS A 499 -21.80 16.56 -13.36
N VAL A 500 -20.81 16.82 -14.22
CA VAL A 500 -21.02 17.15 -15.64
C VAL A 500 -21.50 15.93 -16.41
N LYS A 501 -20.89 14.75 -16.17
CA LYS A 501 -21.33 13.48 -16.74
C LYS A 501 -22.77 13.17 -16.34
N LEU A 502 -23.11 13.30 -15.06
CA LEU A 502 -24.46 13.06 -14.52
C LEU A 502 -25.48 14.09 -15.05
N ALA A 503 -25.11 15.36 -15.17
CA ALA A 503 -25.98 16.38 -15.78
C ALA A 503 -26.25 16.10 -17.26
N PHE A 504 -25.25 15.61 -18.00
CA PHE A 504 -25.44 15.19 -19.39
C PHE A 504 -26.31 13.94 -19.51
N LEU A 505 -26.07 12.94 -18.63
CA LEU A 505 -26.86 11.72 -18.58
C LEU A 505 -28.32 11.97 -18.13
N SER A 506 -28.56 12.90 -17.21
CA SER A 506 -29.92 13.21 -16.75
C SER A 506 -30.79 13.78 -17.87
N VAL A 507 -30.22 14.57 -18.80
CA VAL A 507 -30.93 15.11 -19.96
C VAL A 507 -31.23 14.02 -21.01
N THR A 508 -30.33 13.04 -21.17
CA THR A 508 -30.49 11.94 -22.15
C THR A 508 -31.39 10.82 -21.62
N VAL A 509 -31.43 10.58 -20.31
CA VAL A 509 -32.26 9.54 -19.68
C VAL A 509 -33.68 10.04 -19.31
N SER A 510 -33.85 11.32 -18.94
CA SER A 510 -35.16 11.89 -18.54
C SER A 510 -36.20 11.98 -19.66
N ARG A 511 -35.86 11.62 -20.90
CA ARG A 511 -36.83 11.49 -22.00
C ARG A 511 -37.64 10.20 -21.96
N LYS A 512 -37.30 9.24 -21.09
CA LYS A 512 -38.15 8.08 -20.78
C LYS A 512 -39.22 8.43 -19.74
N LYS A 513 -40.27 9.17 -20.12
CA LYS A 513 -41.57 9.06 -19.42
C LYS A 513 -42.46 8.09 -20.20
N PRO A 514 -43.05 7.06 -19.56
CA PRO A 514 -44.10 6.28 -20.20
C PRO A 514 -45.29 7.19 -20.43
N ALA A 515 -45.77 7.23 -21.67
CA ALA A 515 -46.99 7.92 -22.03
C ALA A 515 -48.19 7.23 -21.35
N THR A 516 -48.57 7.69 -20.16
CA THR A 516 -49.94 7.52 -19.67
C THR A 516 -50.78 8.68 -20.19
N ALA A 517 -51.81 8.32 -20.94
CA ALA A 517 -52.74 9.22 -21.59
C ALA A 517 -53.40 10.20 -20.60
N MET A 518 -53.49 11.48 -20.96
CA MET A 518 -54.75 12.23 -21.03
C MET A 518 -54.52 13.69 -21.48
N GLY A 519 -55.28 14.12 -22.49
CA GLY A 519 -55.85 15.47 -22.54
C GLY A 519 -55.09 16.60 -23.26
N ASN A 520 -55.36 16.75 -24.56
CA ASN A 520 -55.46 17.99 -25.36
C ASN A 520 -54.84 19.29 -24.83
N LYS A 521 -53.83 19.81 -25.52
CA LYS A 521 -53.92 21.05 -26.37
C LYS A 521 -52.57 21.45 -26.96
N THR A 522 -52.59 21.59 -28.28
CA THR A 522 -51.72 22.38 -29.19
C THR A 522 -50.59 23.22 -28.58
N ARG A 523 -49.34 22.84 -28.90
CA ARG A 523 -48.28 23.79 -29.26
C ARG A 523 -47.37 23.13 -30.31
N ARG A 524 -47.36 23.68 -31.53
CA ARG A 524 -46.35 23.34 -32.54
C ARG A 524 -44.99 23.77 -32.00
N GLN A 525 -44.22 22.82 -31.47
CA GLN A 525 -42.78 22.93 -31.36
C GLN A 525 -42.21 21.92 -32.35
N SER A 526 -41.45 22.44 -33.31
CA SER A 526 -40.58 21.65 -34.18
C SER A 526 -39.53 20.96 -33.32
N HIS A 527 -39.87 19.82 -32.72
CA HIS A 527 -38.89 18.93 -32.14
C HIS A 527 -38.30 18.13 -33.29
N SER A 528 -37.08 18.48 -33.65
CA SER A 528 -36.17 17.53 -34.26
C SER A 528 -36.07 16.32 -33.33
N ASP A 529 -36.62 15.19 -33.78
CA ASP A 529 -36.44 13.87 -33.18
C ASP A 529 -34.96 13.49 -33.28
N TYR A 530 -34.13 14.06 -32.40
CA TYR A 530 -32.77 13.58 -32.21
C TYR A 530 -32.84 12.31 -31.38
N GLN A 531 -32.51 11.18 -32.03
CA GLN A 531 -32.32 9.84 -31.47
C GLN A 531 -31.15 9.78 -30.46
N LEU A 532 -31.18 10.60 -29.41
CA LEU A 532 -30.23 10.49 -28.29
C LEU A 532 -30.52 9.26 -27.43
N ASP A 533 -31.71 8.66 -27.57
CA ASP A 533 -32.20 7.53 -26.78
C ASP A 533 -31.55 6.17 -27.16
N LYS A 534 -30.61 6.18 -28.11
CA LYS A 534 -29.89 4.98 -28.60
C LYS A 534 -28.36 5.07 -28.47
N LEU A 535 -27.83 6.10 -27.83
CA LEU A 535 -26.38 6.19 -27.64
C LEU A 535 -25.93 5.07 -26.69
N ASP A 536 -25.01 4.23 -27.15
CA ASP A 536 -24.40 3.20 -26.31
C ASP A 536 -23.32 3.80 -25.39
N VAL A 537 -22.84 2.99 -24.46
CA VAL A 537 -21.79 3.38 -23.50
C VAL A 537 -20.52 3.86 -24.21
N LEU A 538 -20.22 3.31 -25.39
CA LEU A 538 -19.03 3.64 -26.17
C LEU A 538 -19.14 5.05 -26.79
N VAL A 539 -20.33 5.43 -27.26
CA VAL A 539 -20.61 6.77 -27.78
C VAL A 539 -20.60 7.80 -26.67
N PHE A 540 -21.18 7.50 -25.50
CA PHE A 540 -21.05 8.38 -24.32
C PHE A 540 -19.59 8.57 -23.90
N SER A 541 -18.80 7.49 -23.89
CA SER A 541 -17.36 7.56 -23.60
C SER A 541 -16.62 8.45 -24.60
N LYS A 542 -16.93 8.36 -25.89
CA LYS A 542 -16.35 9.25 -26.93
C LYS A 542 -16.77 10.71 -26.77
N ILE A 543 -18.04 10.99 -26.48
CA ILE A 543 -18.53 12.36 -26.24
C ILE A 543 -17.82 12.96 -25.04
N PHE A 544 -17.71 12.22 -23.94
CA PHE A 544 -17.01 12.66 -22.76
C PHE A 544 -15.50 12.83 -22.99
N GLY A 545 -14.87 11.93 -23.76
CA GLY A 545 -13.47 12.08 -24.16
C GLY A 545 -13.23 13.33 -25.01
N PHE A 546 -14.17 13.70 -25.88
CA PHE A 546 -14.07 14.90 -26.71
C PHE A 546 -14.32 16.20 -25.92
N ALA A 547 -15.28 16.19 -25.00
CA ALA A 547 -15.61 17.37 -24.20
C ALA A 547 -14.66 17.58 -23.00
N ALA A 548 -13.80 16.61 -22.70
CA ALA A 548 -12.83 16.69 -21.63
C ALA A 548 -11.78 17.79 -21.90
N PRO A 549 -11.57 18.72 -20.96
CA PRO A 549 -10.59 19.78 -21.14
C PRO A 549 -9.17 19.20 -21.12
N PRO A 550 -8.23 19.80 -21.87
CA PRO A 550 -6.84 19.36 -21.83
C PRO A 550 -6.23 19.64 -20.45
N VAL A 551 -5.41 18.72 -19.96
CA VAL A 551 -4.61 18.93 -18.75
C VAL A 551 -3.59 20.03 -19.05
N LEU A 552 -3.56 21.05 -18.18
CA LEU A 552 -2.61 22.15 -18.30
C LEU A 552 -1.29 21.78 -17.63
N ARG A 553 -0.18 21.95 -18.36
CA ARG A 553 1.16 21.60 -17.88
C ARG A 553 1.57 22.41 -16.66
N GLN A 554 2.01 21.72 -15.61
CA GLN A 554 2.58 22.31 -14.41
C GLN A 554 4.11 22.27 -14.45
N VAL A 555 4.71 23.42 -14.66
CA VAL A 555 6.16 23.62 -14.48
C VAL A 555 6.44 24.17 -13.08
N VAL A 556 7.13 23.40 -12.25
CA VAL A 556 7.62 23.80 -10.92
C VAL A 556 9.14 23.95 -10.99
N PHE A 557 9.65 25.14 -10.67
CA PHE A 557 11.08 25.45 -10.70
C PHE A 557 11.53 25.98 -9.34
N ARG A 558 12.36 25.20 -8.64
CA ARG A 558 12.93 25.53 -7.34
C ARG A 558 14.44 25.71 -7.46
N ALA A 559 14.91 26.92 -7.17
CA ALA A 559 16.34 27.21 -7.06
C ALA A 559 16.73 27.14 -5.58
N VAL A 560 17.70 26.29 -5.23
CA VAL A 560 18.13 26.06 -3.85
C VAL A 560 19.59 26.42 -3.65
N HIS A 561 19.92 26.87 -2.43
CA HIS A 561 21.31 27.15 -2.05
C HIS A 561 22.00 25.82 -1.70
N PRO A 562 23.24 25.57 -2.13
CA PRO A 562 23.96 24.31 -1.87
C PRO A 562 24.38 24.09 -0.40
N LEU A 563 23.78 24.82 0.55
CA LEU A 563 24.11 24.78 1.98
C LEU A 563 22.92 24.30 2.84
N PHE A 564 21.81 23.87 2.23
CA PHE A 564 20.67 23.26 2.91
C PHE A 564 20.19 22.04 2.14
#